data_AF-A0A661HUR0-F1
#
_entry.id   AF-A0A661HUR0-F1
#
_cell.length_a   1.000
_cell.length_b   1.000
_cell.length_c   1.000
_cell.angle_alpha   90.00
_cell.angle_beta   90.00
_cell.angle_gamma   90.00
#
_symmetry.space_group_name_H-M   'P 1'
#
loop_
_entity.id
_entity.type
_entity.pdbx_description
1 polymer ?
#
loop_
_entity_poly.entity_id
_entity_poly.type
_entity_poly.pdbx_seq_one_letter_code
_entity_poly.pdbx_strand_id
1 'polypeptide(L)'
;MQQEGYPYVFDPSACAACEGRCCTGESGNIFVRPEEIRALAVLTEMEENDFRTAYLVKRGYKFSLKEKRFGVSYDCIFYERKYHGCSVYEARPVQCRTFPFWDYYKTRVDELKLECQGISDA
;
A
#
# COMPACT_ATOMS: atom_id res chain seq x y z
N MET A 1 6.52 -12.88 11.67
CA MET A 1 5.05 -12.76 11.86
C MET A 1 4.37 -13.89 11.12
N GLN A 2 3.36 -14.51 11.72
CA GLN A 2 2.54 -15.55 11.11
C GLN A 2 1.07 -15.13 11.21
N GLN A 3 0.25 -15.56 10.25
CA GLN A 3 -1.19 -15.34 10.27
C GLN A 3 -1.91 -16.63 9.90
N GLU A 4 -2.96 -16.97 10.64
CA GLU A 4 -3.74 -18.18 10.41
C GLU A 4 -4.31 -18.21 8.99
N GLY A 5 -4.18 -19.37 8.33
CA GLY A 5 -4.65 -19.58 6.96
C GLY A 5 -3.71 -19.12 5.85
N TYR A 6 -2.47 -18.73 6.17
CA TYR A 6 -1.44 -18.36 5.19
C TYR A 6 -0.25 -19.32 5.26
N PRO A 7 0.21 -19.89 4.12
CA PRO A 7 1.27 -20.90 4.09
C PRO A 7 2.69 -20.28 4.09
N TYR A 8 2.87 -19.10 4.70
CA TYR A 8 4.15 -18.38 4.72
C TYR A 8 4.26 -17.52 5.97
N VAL A 9 5.48 -17.08 6.26
CA VAL A 9 5.78 -16.10 7.29
C VAL A 9 6.23 -14.79 6.67
N PHE A 10 6.01 -13.69 7.41
CA PHE A 10 6.52 -12.37 7.07
C PHE A 10 7.51 -11.89 8.13
N ASP A 11 8.74 -11.55 7.74
CA ASP A 11 9.72 -10.86 8.56
C ASP A 11 9.60 -9.33 8.37
N PRO A 12 9.08 -8.58 9.36
CA PRO A 12 8.96 -7.13 9.26
C PRO A 12 10.30 -6.40 9.26
N SER A 13 11.37 -7.01 9.78
CA SER A 13 12.69 -6.39 9.81
C SER A 13 13.22 -6.16 8.39
N ALA A 14 12.81 -7.01 7.44
CA ALA A 14 13.13 -6.89 6.04
C ALA A 14 12.64 -5.57 5.40
N CYS A 15 11.63 -4.89 5.99
CA CYS A 15 11.17 -3.59 5.52
C CYS A 15 12.25 -2.50 5.59
N ALA A 16 13.18 -2.59 6.55
CA ALA A 16 14.25 -1.61 6.71
C ALA A 16 15.18 -1.52 5.49
N ALA A 17 15.32 -2.62 4.74
CA ALA A 17 16.14 -2.72 3.52
C ALA A 17 15.29 -2.87 2.24
N CYS A 18 13.96 -2.83 2.33
CA CYS A 18 13.07 -3.10 1.20
C CYS A 18 12.92 -1.89 0.26
N GLU A 19 13.22 -0.69 0.73
CA GLU A 19 13.03 0.57 -0.01
C GLU A 19 11.57 0.82 -0.45
N GLY A 20 10.59 0.16 0.18
CA GLY A 20 9.17 0.45 -0.03
C GLY A 20 8.56 -0.13 -1.32
N ARG A 21 8.99 -1.32 -1.75
CA ARG A 21 8.42 -2.03 -2.92
C ARG A 21 6.89 -2.14 -2.92
N CYS A 22 6.26 -2.23 -1.75
CA CYS A 22 4.80 -2.25 -1.65
C CYS A 22 4.10 -0.93 -2.03
N CYS A 23 4.87 0.15 -2.26
CA CYS A 23 4.38 1.48 -2.63
C CYS A 23 4.96 2.00 -3.96
N THR A 24 5.82 1.22 -4.62
CA THR A 24 6.52 1.60 -5.86
C THR A 24 6.56 0.44 -6.83
N GLY A 25 6.41 0.67 -8.13
CA GLY A 25 6.57 -0.40 -9.11
C GLY A 25 5.81 -0.12 -10.39
N GLU A 26 5.09 -1.14 -10.88
CA GLU A 26 4.10 -0.98 -11.94
C GLU A 26 2.90 -0.15 -11.45
N SER A 27 2.16 0.47 -12.39
CA SER A 27 0.96 1.22 -12.05
C SER A 27 -0.13 0.27 -11.54
N GLY A 28 -0.76 0.63 -10.42
CA GLY A 28 -1.76 -0.16 -9.75
C GLY A 28 -2.89 0.69 -9.17
N ASN A 29 -3.73 0.06 -8.34
CA ASN A 29 -4.80 0.76 -7.64
C ASN A 29 -4.78 0.41 -6.15
N ILE A 30 -4.75 1.43 -5.31
CA ILE A 30 -4.96 1.33 -3.87
C ILE A 30 -6.36 1.86 -3.59
N PHE A 31 -7.34 0.95 -3.57
CA PHE A 31 -8.74 1.33 -3.38
C PHE A 31 -9.00 1.72 -1.94
N VAL A 32 -9.73 2.82 -1.75
CA VAL A 32 -10.07 3.38 -0.44
C VAL A 32 -11.58 3.43 -0.23
N ARG A 33 -12.01 3.12 0.99
CA ARG A 33 -13.41 3.19 1.44
C ARG A 33 -13.71 4.58 2.03
N PRO A 34 -14.99 4.99 2.14
CA PRO A 34 -15.36 6.29 2.71
C PRO A 34 -14.74 6.57 4.08
N GLU A 35 -14.64 5.56 4.94
CA GLU A 35 -14.04 5.65 6.28
C GLU A 35 -12.53 5.94 6.21
N GLU A 36 -11.84 5.34 5.24
CA GLU A 36 -10.41 5.54 5.02
C GLU A 36 -10.13 6.90 4.41
N ILE A 37 -11.02 7.38 3.52
CA ILE A 37 -10.94 8.74 2.97
C ILE A 37 -11.06 9.77 4.10
N ARG A 38 -12.03 9.61 5.01
CA ARG A 38 -12.17 10.48 6.19
C ARG A 38 -10.93 10.45 7.08
N ALA A 39 -10.41 9.26 7.39
CA ALA A 39 -9.23 9.13 8.24
C ALA A 39 -7.98 9.76 7.61
N LEU A 40 -7.80 9.60 6.29
CA LEU A 40 -6.70 10.21 5.55
C LEU A 40 -6.84 11.73 5.51
N ALA A 41 -8.04 12.25 5.22
CA ALA A 41 -8.31 13.69 5.21
C ALA A 41 -7.97 14.35 6.57
N VAL A 42 -8.42 13.73 7.68
CA VAL A 42 -8.09 14.16 9.04
C VAL A 42 -6.58 14.15 9.29
N LEU A 43 -5.88 13.07 8.92
CA LEU A 43 -4.43 12.98 9.13
C LEU A 43 -3.65 14.02 8.32
N THR A 44 -4.14 14.36 7.12
CA THR A 44 -3.53 15.39 6.27
C THR A 44 -4.01 16.81 6.59
N GLU A 45 -4.85 16.98 7.61
CA GLU A 45 -5.45 18.28 8.00
C GLU A 45 -6.20 18.97 6.84
N MET A 46 -6.91 18.17 6.03
CA MET A 46 -7.68 18.65 4.89
C MET A 46 -9.18 18.39 5.06
N GLU A 47 -9.99 19.22 4.42
CA GLU A 47 -11.40 18.92 4.22
C GLU A 47 -11.54 17.70 3.27
N GLU A 48 -12.59 16.89 3.45
CA GLU A 48 -12.73 15.62 2.74
C GLU A 48 -12.82 15.79 1.21
N ASN A 49 -13.53 16.81 0.71
CA ASN A 49 -13.64 17.08 -0.72
C ASN A 49 -12.31 17.59 -1.31
N ASP A 50 -11.59 18.42 -0.57
CA ASP A 50 -10.25 18.86 -0.96
C ASP A 50 -9.29 17.66 -1.04
N PHE A 51 -9.33 16.78 -0.04
CA PHE A 51 -8.55 15.54 -0.03
C PHE A 51 -8.88 14.65 -1.24
N ARG A 52 -10.19 14.44 -1.51
CA ARG A 52 -10.65 13.67 -2.66
C ARG A 52 -10.10 14.21 -3.97
N THR A 53 -10.15 15.53 -4.14
CA THR A 53 -9.69 16.21 -5.36
C THR A 53 -8.17 16.12 -5.49
N ALA A 54 -7.44 16.35 -4.41
CA ALA A 54 -5.97 16.35 -4.39
C ALA A 54 -5.39 14.94 -4.61
N TYR A 55 -5.91 13.93 -3.90
CA TYR A 55 -5.23 12.66 -3.74
C TYR A 55 -5.93 11.44 -4.30
N LEU A 56 -7.20 11.53 -4.72
CA LEU A 56 -7.95 10.39 -5.24
C LEU A 56 -8.21 10.46 -6.74
N VAL A 57 -8.27 9.30 -7.37
CA VAL A 57 -8.70 9.11 -8.75
C VAL A 57 -9.89 8.16 -8.78
N LYS A 58 -10.93 8.52 -9.53
CA LYS A 58 -12.11 7.67 -9.72
C LYS A 58 -11.78 6.56 -10.74
N ARG A 59 -12.09 5.32 -10.36
CA ARG A 59 -11.90 4.11 -11.18
C ARG A 59 -13.18 3.28 -11.13
N GLY A 60 -14.03 3.45 -12.14
CA GLY A 60 -15.39 2.91 -12.14
C GLY A 60 -16.19 3.46 -10.96
N TYR A 61 -16.67 2.56 -10.10
CA TYR A 61 -17.45 2.90 -8.90
C TYR A 61 -16.61 3.14 -7.64
N LYS A 62 -15.29 2.98 -7.72
CA LYS A 62 -14.37 3.11 -6.57
C LYS A 62 -13.45 4.32 -6.70
N PHE A 63 -12.89 4.74 -5.58
CA PHE A 63 -11.76 5.68 -5.53
C PHE A 63 -10.49 4.93 -5.22
N SER A 64 -9.42 5.27 -5.95
CA SER A 64 -8.05 4.83 -5.65
C SER A 64 -7.21 6.03 -5.25
N LEU A 65 -6.19 5.81 -4.43
CA LEU A 65 -5.10 6.79 -4.29
C LEU A 65 -4.48 7.05 -5.66
N LYS A 66 -4.09 8.30 -5.93
CA LYS A 66 -3.31 8.68 -7.11
C LYS A 66 -1.90 8.09 -7.03
N GLU A 67 -1.24 8.11 -8.18
CA GLU A 67 0.16 7.72 -8.33
C GLU A 67 0.97 8.89 -8.90
N LYS A 68 2.25 8.95 -8.55
CA LYS A 68 3.25 9.85 -9.14
C LYS A 68 4.15 9.02 -10.05
N ARG A 69 4.39 9.47 -11.28
CA ARG A 69 5.33 8.81 -12.18
C ARG A 69 6.77 9.17 -11.81
N PHE A 70 7.64 8.17 -11.68
CA PHE A 70 9.07 8.31 -11.44
C PHE A 70 9.85 7.47 -12.45
N GLY A 71 10.26 8.10 -13.56
CA GLY A 71 10.87 7.40 -14.70
C GLY A 71 9.92 6.37 -15.33
N VAL A 72 10.29 5.09 -15.23
CA VAL A 72 9.47 3.94 -15.68
C VAL A 72 8.58 3.36 -14.58
N SER A 73 8.78 3.77 -13.32
CA SER A 73 8.03 3.30 -12.16
C SER A 73 6.94 4.30 -11.75
N TYR A 74 5.97 3.82 -10.99
CA TYR A 74 4.93 4.60 -10.34
C TYR A 74 5.04 4.45 -8.83
N ASP A 75 4.93 5.58 -8.13
CA ASP A 75 4.90 5.65 -6.68
C ASP A 75 3.47 5.98 -6.24
N CYS A 76 3.01 5.39 -5.13
CA CYS A 76 1.85 5.90 -4.43
C CYS A 76 2.03 7.40 -4.12
N ILE A 77 0.96 8.19 -4.21
CA ILE A 77 1.01 9.65 -3.96
C ILE A 77 1.60 10.00 -2.59
N PHE A 78 1.41 9.13 -1.58
CA PHE A 78 1.92 9.26 -0.22
C PHE A 78 3.23 8.52 0.06
N TYR A 79 3.88 7.93 -0.94
CA TYR A 79 5.22 7.39 -0.76
C TYR A 79 6.27 8.51 -0.84
N GLU A 80 7.22 8.47 0.08
CA GLU A 80 8.33 9.40 0.18
C GLU A 80 9.68 8.71 0.11
N ARG A 81 10.39 8.97 -0.98
CA ARG A 81 11.70 8.39 -1.28
C ARG A 81 12.80 8.85 -0.32
N LYS A 82 12.69 10.05 0.28
CA LYS A 82 13.71 10.58 1.19
C LYS A 82 13.95 9.69 2.41
N TYR A 83 12.91 9.02 2.89
CA TYR A 83 12.97 8.12 4.04
C TYR A 83 12.41 6.72 3.73
N HIS A 84 12.15 6.42 2.45
CA HIS A 84 11.62 5.15 1.96
C HIS A 84 10.35 4.67 2.69
N GLY A 85 9.40 5.58 2.91
CA GLY A 85 8.22 5.29 3.73
C GLY A 85 6.94 6.00 3.29
N CYS A 86 5.84 5.65 3.95
CA CYS A 86 4.53 6.26 3.70
C CYS A 86 4.34 7.48 4.60
N SER A 87 3.96 8.63 4.03
CA SER A 87 3.68 9.86 4.80
C SER A 87 2.37 9.80 5.58
N VAL A 88 1.48 8.87 5.25
CA VAL A 88 0.19 8.64 5.94
C VAL A 88 0.18 7.29 6.67
N TYR A 89 1.31 6.88 7.25
CA TYR A 89 1.50 5.53 7.81
C TYR A 89 0.40 5.11 8.81
N GLU A 90 -0.02 6.05 9.68
CA GLU A 90 -1.05 5.85 10.71
C GLU A 90 -2.46 5.67 10.12
N ALA A 91 -2.75 6.26 8.97
CA ALA A 91 -4.04 6.19 8.29
C ALA A 91 -3.99 5.30 7.03
N ARG A 92 -2.99 4.41 6.90
CA ARG A 92 -2.86 3.51 5.75
C ARG A 92 -4.17 2.77 5.45
N PRO A 93 -4.62 2.71 4.19
CA PRO A 93 -5.78 1.90 3.81
C PRO A 93 -5.62 0.44 4.23
N VAL A 94 -6.73 -0.28 4.43
CA VAL A 94 -6.73 -1.70 4.78
C VAL A 94 -5.93 -2.53 3.78
N GLN A 95 -6.02 -2.22 2.48
CA GLN A 95 -5.20 -2.88 1.46
C GLN A 95 -3.71 -2.79 1.82
N CYS A 96 -3.20 -1.60 2.12
CA CYS A 96 -1.80 -1.41 2.52
C CYS A 96 -1.46 -2.05 3.88
N ARG A 97 -2.37 -2.02 4.85
CA ARG A 97 -2.13 -2.59 6.20
C ARG A 97 -2.12 -4.11 6.24
N THR A 98 -2.91 -4.73 5.37
CA THR A 98 -3.08 -6.20 5.34
C THR A 98 -2.10 -6.87 4.38
N PHE A 99 -1.36 -6.11 3.58
CA PHE A 99 -0.22 -6.65 2.84
C PHE A 99 0.86 -7.11 3.85
N PRO A 100 1.50 -8.28 3.68
CA PRO A 100 1.40 -9.20 2.55
C PRO A 100 0.29 -10.26 2.64
N PHE A 101 -0.46 -10.31 3.73
CA PHE A 101 -1.52 -11.29 4.01
C PHE A 101 -2.86 -11.01 3.29
N TRP A 102 -2.84 -10.81 1.97
CA TRP A 102 -4.07 -10.79 1.17
C TRP A 102 -4.50 -12.21 0.79
N ASP A 103 -5.81 -12.47 0.78
CA ASP A 103 -6.37 -13.77 0.34
C ASP A 103 -5.83 -14.21 -1.03
N TYR A 104 -5.55 -13.25 -1.92
CA TYR A 104 -4.93 -13.46 -3.23
C TYR A 104 -3.62 -14.28 -3.14
N TYR A 105 -2.80 -14.05 -2.12
CA TYR A 105 -1.49 -14.67 -1.93
C TYR A 105 -1.53 -16.01 -1.18
N LYS A 106 -2.70 -16.46 -0.68
CA LYS A 106 -2.83 -17.79 -0.05
C LYS A 106 -2.43 -18.93 -0.99
N THR A 107 -2.62 -18.75 -2.30
CA THR A 107 -2.28 -19.74 -3.33
C THR A 107 -1.24 -19.22 -4.34
N ARG A 108 -0.58 -18.09 -4.05
CA ARG A 108 0.36 -17.39 -4.97
C ARG A 108 1.59 -16.88 -4.23
N VAL A 109 2.15 -17.72 -3.36
CA VAL A 109 3.29 -17.35 -2.52
C VAL A 109 4.54 -17.04 -3.36
N ASP A 110 4.74 -17.77 -4.46
CA ASP A 110 5.89 -17.53 -5.34
C ASP A 110 5.85 -16.15 -5.98
N GLU A 111 4.67 -15.67 -6.40
CA GLU A 111 4.49 -14.29 -6.87
C GLU A 111 4.78 -13.30 -5.74
N LEU A 112 4.25 -13.55 -4.55
CA LEU A 112 4.48 -12.69 -3.39
C LEU A 112 5.97 -12.57 -3.01
N LYS A 113 6.76 -13.64 -3.14
CA LYS A 113 8.21 -13.61 -2.88
C LYS A 113 8.97 -12.70 -3.83
N LEU A 114 8.45 -12.48 -5.05
CA LEU A 114 9.03 -11.52 -6.00
C LEU A 114 8.75 -10.08 -5.57
N GLU A 115 7.57 -9.83 -5.00
CA GLU A 115 7.11 -8.50 -4.56
C GLU A 115 7.69 -8.10 -3.19
N CYS A 116 7.81 -9.06 -2.26
CA CYS A 116 8.18 -8.82 -0.87
C CYS A 116 9.33 -9.71 -0.41
N GLN A 117 10.52 -9.10 -0.22
CA GLN A 117 11.72 -9.80 0.26
C GLN A 117 11.61 -10.32 1.71
N GLY A 118 10.59 -9.89 2.45
CA GLY A 118 10.34 -10.35 3.83
C GLY A 118 9.55 -11.65 3.91
N ILE A 119 9.24 -12.29 2.78
CA ILE A 119 8.43 -13.50 2.73
C ILE A 119 9.30 -14.74 2.63
N SER A 120 9.05 -15.70 3.51
CA SER A 120 9.63 -17.04 3.47
C SER A 120 8.57 -18.10 3.73
N ASP A 121 8.84 -19.33 3.31
CA ASP A 121 7.95 -20.46 3.60
C ASP A 121 7.81 -20.65 5.12
N ALA A 122 6.64 -21.14 5.54
CA ALA A 122 6.31 -21.38 6.95
C ALA A 122 6.93 -22.68 7.50
#